data_AF-K2C3N2-F1
#
_entry.id   AF-K2C3N2-F1
#
_cell.length_a   1.000
_cell.length_b   1.000
_cell.length_c   1.000
_cell.angle_alpha   90.00
_cell.angle_beta   90.00
_cell.angle_gamma   90.00
#
_symmetry.space_group_name_H-M   'P 1'
#
loop_
_entity.id
_entity.type
_entity.pdbx_description
1 polymer ?
#
loop_
_entity_poly.entity_id
_entity_poly.type
_entity_poly.pdbx_seq_one_letter_code
_entity_poly.pdbx_strand_id
1 'polypeptide(L)'
;MQITLELIVVAGIASLALLLDIFLLISLIRLRRHYNVLTKGVEKKTLMQALEGIQKTLSQHERTQAVIKHELHTLQDDTRLHLQNLILKRFNPFNDTGGDQSFILGMLDGNQTGVVITSLHSRENTRFYVKSVKGGVGIDHPLSAEEQKLINRKAK
;
A
#
# COMPACT_ATOMS: atom_id res chain seq x y z
N MET A 1 -84.55 15.37 18.08
CA MET A 1 -83.65 15.27 16.90
C MET A 1 -82.28 15.91 17.12
N GLN A 2 -82.13 16.95 17.96
CA GLN A 2 -80.80 17.53 18.27
C GLN A 2 -79.91 16.60 19.12
N ILE A 3 -80.46 15.97 20.19
CA ILE A 3 -79.71 15.07 21.09
C ILE A 3 -79.14 13.84 20.36
N THR A 4 -79.83 13.32 19.34
CA THR A 4 -79.36 12.17 18.55
C THR A 4 -78.18 12.53 17.63
N LEU A 5 -78.08 13.78 17.17
CA LEU A 5 -76.97 14.23 16.33
C LEU A 5 -75.69 14.44 17.16
N GLU A 6 -75.81 15.02 18.35
CA GLU A 6 -74.68 15.20 19.28
C GLU A 6 -74.08 13.85 19.70
N LEU A 7 -74.92 12.84 19.96
CA LEU A 7 -74.46 11.49 20.30
C LEU A 7 -73.65 10.84 19.16
N ILE A 8 -74.06 11.05 17.91
CA ILE A 8 -73.35 10.52 16.73
C ILE A 8 -72.00 11.23 16.56
N VAL A 9 -71.93 12.55 16.77
CA VAL A 9 -70.68 13.30 16.69
C VAL A 9 -69.70 12.87 17.78
N VAL A 10 -70.17 12.71 19.03
CA VAL A 10 -69.34 12.23 20.14
C VAL A 10 -68.84 10.81 19.90
N ALA A 11 -69.69 9.90 19.40
CA ALA A 11 -69.29 8.55 19.04
C ALA A 11 -68.28 8.53 17.87
N GLY A 12 -68.43 9.44 16.89
CA GLY A 12 -67.47 9.62 15.80
C GLY A 12 -66.09 10.08 16.30
N ILE A 13 -66.05 11.06 17.19
CA ILE A 13 -64.80 11.54 17.79
C ILE A 13 -64.15 10.45 18.64
N ALA A 14 -64.93 9.73 19.45
CA ALA A 14 -64.44 8.64 20.29
C ALA A 14 -63.85 7.49 19.46
N SER A 15 -64.50 7.11 18.36
CA SER A 15 -64.00 6.06 17.46
C SER A 15 -62.73 6.49 16.73
N LEU A 16 -62.62 7.76 16.30
CA LEU A 16 -61.41 8.29 15.68
C LEU A 16 -60.25 8.35 16.67
N ALA A 17 -60.50 8.76 17.92
CA ALA A 17 -59.50 8.76 18.98
C ALA A 17 -58.97 7.34 19.27
N LEU A 18 -59.87 6.34 19.31
CA LEU A 18 -59.48 4.94 19.49
C LEU A 18 -58.65 4.41 18.33
N LEU A 19 -59.00 4.74 17.09
CA LEU A 19 -58.22 4.34 15.92
C LEU A 19 -56.81 4.94 15.94
N LEU A 20 -56.69 6.20 16.36
CA LEU A 20 -55.41 6.88 16.47
C LEU A 20 -54.56 6.29 17.60
N ASP A 21 -55.16 5.93 18.73
CA ASP A 21 -54.48 5.27 19.85
C ASP A 21 -53.96 3.87 19.45
N ILE A 22 -54.79 3.09 18.77
CA ILE A 22 -54.38 1.78 18.21
C ILE A 22 -53.23 1.95 17.21
N PHE A 23 -53.29 2.96 16.34
CA PHE A 23 -52.22 3.24 15.39
C PHE A 23 -50.90 3.60 16.08
N LEU A 24 -50.94 4.48 17.08
CA LEU A 24 -49.77 4.86 17.89
C LEU A 24 -49.19 3.64 18.62
N LEU A 25 -50.03 2.79 19.22
CA LEU A 25 -49.62 1.55 19.88
C LEU A 25 -48.91 0.60 18.92
N ILE A 26 -49.46 0.39 17.70
CA ILE A 26 -48.82 -0.46 16.69
C ILE A 26 -47.46 0.11 16.26
N SER A 27 -47.38 1.42 16.04
CA SER A 27 -46.13 2.11 15.68
C SER A 27 -45.07 1.97 16.78
N LEU A 28 -45.46 2.16 18.05
CA LEU A 28 -44.60 1.97 19.21
C LEU A 28 -44.13 0.53 19.35
N ILE A 29 -45.01 -0.47 19.12
CA ILE A 29 -44.63 -1.88 19.16
C ILE A 29 -43.65 -2.22 18.03
N ARG A 30 -43.86 -1.69 16.81
CA ARG A 30 -42.92 -1.90 15.68
C ARG A 30 -41.56 -1.27 15.96
N LEU A 31 -41.52 -0.04 16.45
CA LEU A 31 -40.29 0.67 16.79
C LEU A 31 -39.55 -0.04 17.93
N ARG A 32 -40.27 -0.45 18.98
CA ARG A 32 -39.70 -1.20 20.11
C ARG A 32 -39.21 -2.58 19.69
N ARG A 33 -39.88 -3.27 18.77
CA ARG A 33 -39.42 -4.55 18.23
C ARG A 33 -38.16 -4.38 17.39
N HIS A 34 -38.09 -3.37 16.52
CA HIS A 34 -36.89 -3.10 15.72
C HIS A 34 -35.69 -2.76 16.61
N TYR A 35 -35.91 -1.91 17.63
CA TYR A 35 -34.91 -1.59 18.63
C TYR A 35 -34.49 -2.83 19.43
N ASN A 36 -35.44 -3.61 19.94
CA ASN A 36 -35.14 -4.83 20.71
C ASN A 36 -34.50 -5.94 19.87
N VAL A 37 -34.70 -6.00 18.55
CA VAL A 37 -34.00 -6.97 17.68
C VAL A 37 -32.54 -6.58 17.51
N LEU A 38 -32.24 -5.27 17.45
CA LEU A 38 -30.86 -4.75 17.44
C LEU A 38 -30.17 -4.86 18.81
N THR A 39 -30.92 -4.89 19.90
CA THR A 39 -30.39 -4.93 21.28
C THR A 39 -30.70 -6.22 22.07
N LYS A 40 -31.24 -7.28 21.43
CA LYS A 40 -31.57 -8.54 22.13
C LYS A 40 -30.27 -9.26 22.52
N GLY A 41 -29.93 -9.20 23.81
CA GLY A 41 -28.75 -9.87 24.39
C GLY A 41 -27.57 -8.95 24.70
N VAL A 42 -27.70 -7.63 24.50
CA VAL A 42 -26.62 -6.66 24.71
C VAL A 42 -27.14 -5.61 25.70
N GLU A 43 -26.63 -5.61 26.94
CA GLU A 43 -26.95 -4.55 27.89
C GLU A 43 -26.56 -3.18 27.27
N LYS A 44 -27.23 -2.09 27.66
CA LYS A 44 -26.93 -0.75 27.14
C LYS A 44 -25.45 -0.35 27.33
N LYS A 45 -24.78 -0.91 28.35
CA LYS A 45 -23.32 -0.81 28.54
C LYS A 45 -22.53 -1.56 27.46
N THR A 46 -23.00 -2.72 27.03
CA THR A 46 -22.31 -3.61 26.08
C THR A 46 -22.29 -3.04 24.65
N LEU A 47 -23.32 -2.29 24.23
CA LEU A 47 -23.31 -1.62 22.92
C LEU A 47 -22.33 -0.43 22.91
N MET A 48 -22.32 0.38 23.97
CA MET A 48 -21.35 1.47 24.10
C MET A 48 -19.92 0.92 24.15
N GLN A 49 -19.69 -0.15 24.92
CA GLN A 49 -18.41 -0.84 24.97
C GLN A 49 -18.00 -1.43 23.62
N ALA A 50 -18.94 -1.95 22.83
CA ALA A 50 -18.65 -2.43 21.47
C ALA A 50 -18.26 -1.28 20.55
N LEU A 51 -18.96 -0.14 20.61
CA LEU A 51 -18.65 1.04 19.81
C LEU A 51 -17.30 1.66 20.21
N GLU A 52 -17.03 1.79 21.51
CA GLU A 52 -15.73 2.21 22.04
C GLU A 52 -14.61 1.23 21.63
N GLY A 53 -14.89 -0.07 21.64
CA GLY A 53 -13.97 -1.11 21.17
C GLY A 53 -13.66 -0.98 19.67
N ILE A 54 -14.67 -0.74 18.85
CA ILE A 54 -14.50 -0.48 17.41
C ILE A 54 -13.70 0.80 17.19
N GLN A 55 -14.03 1.89 17.87
CA GLN A 55 -13.32 3.16 17.76
C GLN A 55 -11.84 3.00 18.16
N LYS A 56 -11.57 2.33 19.27
CA LYS A 56 -10.21 2.04 19.73
C LYS A 56 -9.44 1.20 18.72
N THR A 57 -10.09 0.18 18.14
CA THR A 57 -9.50 -0.68 17.12
C THR A 57 -9.19 0.09 15.84
N LEU A 58 -10.09 0.96 15.40
CA LEU A 58 -9.87 1.85 14.24
C LEU A 58 -8.70 2.79 14.48
N SER A 59 -8.68 3.48 15.62
CA SER A 59 -7.55 4.36 15.96
C SER A 59 -6.22 3.60 16.06
N GLN A 60 -6.25 2.35 16.55
CA GLN A 60 -5.05 1.50 16.56
C GLN A 60 -4.62 1.12 15.15
N HIS A 61 -5.55 0.75 14.27
CA HIS A 61 -5.26 0.45 12.87
C HIS A 61 -4.70 1.67 12.13
N GLU A 62 -5.26 2.86 12.32
CA GLU A 62 -4.75 4.10 11.72
C GLU A 62 -3.30 4.37 12.14
N ARG A 63 -2.98 4.20 13.43
CA ARG A 63 -1.61 4.33 13.93
C ARG A 63 -0.68 3.30 13.31
N THR A 64 -1.07 2.02 13.31
CA THR A 64 -0.27 0.95 12.70
C THR A 64 -0.06 1.20 11.20
N GLN A 65 -1.08 1.65 10.48
CA GLN A 65 -0.96 2.01 9.07
C GLN A 65 0.01 3.17 8.84
N ALA A 66 -0.02 4.19 9.70
CA ALA A 66 0.92 5.30 9.62
C ALA A 66 2.37 4.83 9.82
N VAL A 67 2.61 3.97 10.81
CA VAL A 67 3.94 3.37 11.08
C VAL A 67 4.40 2.51 9.89
N ILE A 68 3.56 1.60 9.40
CA ILE A 68 3.91 0.73 8.26
C ILE A 68 4.23 1.57 7.02
N LYS A 69 3.44 2.61 6.73
CA LYS A 69 3.72 3.50 5.59
C LYS A 69 5.07 4.18 5.74
N HIS A 70 5.39 4.67 6.94
CA HIS A 70 6.68 5.28 7.23
C HIS A 70 7.83 4.28 7.02
N GLU A 71 7.74 3.09 7.61
CA GLU A 71 8.75 2.04 7.46
C GLU A 71 8.91 1.60 6.00
N LEU A 72 7.82 1.49 5.23
CA LEU A 72 7.87 1.21 3.80
C LEU A 72 8.59 2.30 3.03
N HIS A 73 8.36 3.58 3.34
CA HIS A 73 9.09 4.68 2.73
C HIS A 73 10.58 4.60 3.03
N THR A 74 10.95 4.39 4.30
CA THR A 74 12.37 4.20 4.68
C THR A 74 13.00 3.03 3.93
N LEU A 75 12.30 1.89 3.86
CA LEU A 75 12.79 0.72 3.12
C LEU A 75 12.93 0.99 1.62
N GLN A 76 12.01 1.73 1.01
CA GLN A 76 12.09 2.13 -0.40
C GLN A 76 13.31 3.04 -0.67
N ASP A 77 13.61 3.94 0.24
CA ASP A 77 14.76 4.83 0.14
C ASP A 77 16.08 4.05 0.31
N ASP A 78 16.15 3.15 1.28
CA ASP A 78 17.33 2.30 1.51
C ASP A 78 17.57 1.34 0.33
N THR A 79 16.51 0.67 -0.14
CA THR A 79 16.61 -0.29 -1.25
C THR A 79 17.06 0.38 -2.55
N ARG A 80 16.77 1.67 -2.75
CA ARG A 80 17.26 2.43 -3.90
C ARG A 80 18.79 2.58 -3.91
N LEU A 81 19.43 2.58 -2.73
CA LEU A 81 20.88 2.71 -2.57
C LEU A 81 21.62 1.37 -2.61
N HIS A 82 20.91 0.24 -2.52
CA HIS A 82 21.52 -1.08 -2.67
C HIS A 82 21.95 -1.34 -4.12
N LEU A 83 23.05 -2.08 -4.28
CA LEU A 83 23.46 -2.60 -5.58
C LEU A 83 22.42 -3.63 -6.05
N GLN A 84 21.70 -3.29 -7.10
CA GLN A 84 20.60 -4.10 -7.63
C GLN A 84 20.70 -4.33 -9.14
N ASN A 85 21.52 -3.54 -9.84
CA ASN A 85 21.81 -3.73 -11.25
C ASN A 85 23.22 -4.32 -11.42
N LEU A 86 23.30 -5.65 -11.43
CA LEU A 86 24.54 -6.41 -11.61
C LEU A 86 24.55 -7.03 -13.01
N ILE A 87 25.47 -6.58 -13.87
CA ILE A 87 25.55 -7.04 -15.26
C ILE A 87 26.98 -7.40 -15.61
N LEU A 88 27.17 -8.61 -16.12
CA LEU A 88 28.44 -9.11 -16.61
C LEU A 88 28.38 -9.33 -18.13
N LYS A 89 29.37 -8.80 -18.85
CA LYS A 89 29.62 -9.14 -20.26
C LYS A 89 31.04 -9.64 -20.40
N ARG A 90 31.19 -10.88 -20.86
CA ARG A 90 32.48 -11.45 -21.24
C ARG A 90 32.76 -11.16 -22.71
N PHE A 91 34.03 -11.01 -23.05
CA PHE A 91 34.51 -10.80 -24.41
C PHE A 91 35.97 -11.20 -24.52
N ASN A 92 36.47 -11.26 -25.76
CA ASN A 92 37.89 -11.42 -26.04
C ASN A 92 38.41 -10.27 -26.91
N PRO A 93 39.16 -9.31 -26.35
CA PRO A 93 39.77 -8.23 -27.11
C PRO A 93 41.08 -8.63 -27.80
N PHE A 94 41.66 -9.79 -27.47
CA PHE A 94 42.95 -10.22 -27.99
C PHE A 94 42.88 -11.63 -28.58
N ASN A 95 43.21 -11.77 -29.87
CA ASN A 95 43.15 -13.04 -30.60
C ASN A 95 44.23 -14.07 -30.17
N ASP A 96 45.03 -13.75 -29.15
CA ASP A 96 46.12 -14.58 -28.62
C ASP A 96 45.70 -15.46 -27.44
N THR A 97 44.48 -15.28 -26.92
CA THR A 97 43.90 -16.04 -25.82
C THR A 97 42.73 -16.90 -26.26
N GLY A 98 42.60 -18.08 -25.66
CA GLY A 98 41.44 -18.96 -25.87
C GLY A 98 40.25 -18.54 -25.01
N GLY A 99 39.09 -18.34 -25.65
CA GLY A 99 37.81 -18.02 -24.99
C GLY A 99 37.66 -16.56 -24.54
N ASP A 100 36.48 -16.21 -24.02
CA ASP A 100 36.16 -14.86 -23.55
C ASP A 100 36.64 -14.62 -22.11
N GLN A 101 37.93 -14.38 -21.93
CA GLN A 101 38.53 -14.22 -20.59
C GLN A 101 38.48 -12.78 -20.06
N SER A 102 38.28 -11.80 -20.94
CA SER A 102 38.05 -10.41 -20.53
C SER A 102 36.58 -10.19 -20.17
N PHE A 103 36.30 -9.19 -19.33
CA PHE A 103 34.93 -8.88 -18.95
C PHE A 103 34.72 -7.43 -18.56
N ILE A 104 33.47 -6.97 -18.67
CA ILE A 104 32.97 -5.75 -18.06
C ILE A 104 31.89 -6.16 -17.05
N LEU A 105 32.04 -5.72 -15.81
CA LEU A 105 31.09 -5.89 -14.73
C LEU A 105 30.57 -4.52 -14.30
N GLY A 106 29.28 -4.27 -14.53
CA GLY A 106 28.59 -3.11 -13.99
C GLY A 106 27.87 -3.48 -12.68
N MET A 107 28.11 -2.71 -11.62
CA MET A 107 27.44 -2.85 -10.33
C MET A 107 26.86 -1.50 -9.94
N LEU A 108 25.55 -1.33 -10.13
CA LEU A 108 24.87 -0.05 -9.90
C LEU A 108 23.65 -0.20 -8.98
N ASP A 109 23.35 0.89 -8.28
CA ASP A 109 22.14 1.07 -7.47
C ASP A 109 20.94 1.53 -8.33
N GLY A 110 19.81 1.82 -7.67
CA GLY A 110 18.61 2.36 -8.34
C GLY A 110 18.77 3.74 -8.96
N ASN A 111 19.79 4.49 -8.56
CA ASN A 111 20.14 5.81 -9.09
C ASN A 111 21.17 5.72 -10.22
N GLN A 112 21.45 4.52 -10.74
CA GLN A 112 22.53 4.28 -11.71
C GLN A 112 23.90 4.77 -11.20
N THR A 113 24.12 4.66 -9.89
CA THR A 113 25.37 5.04 -9.22
C THR A 113 26.04 3.79 -8.68
N GLY A 114 27.37 3.73 -8.77
CA GLY A 114 28.14 2.56 -8.36
C GLY A 114 29.46 2.49 -9.11
N VAL A 115 29.83 1.31 -9.60
CA VAL A 115 31.13 1.08 -10.23
C VAL A 115 31.03 0.21 -11.47
N VAL A 116 31.93 0.44 -12.42
CA VAL A 116 32.18 -0.43 -13.57
C VAL A 116 33.61 -0.94 -13.48
N ILE A 117 33.76 -2.26 -13.59
CA ILE A 117 35.05 -2.95 -13.57
C ILE A 117 35.27 -3.60 -14.92
N THR A 118 36.34 -3.23 -15.61
CA THR A 118 36.74 -3.80 -16.89
C THR A 118 38.05 -4.55 -16.71
N SER A 119 38.01 -5.86 -16.95
CA SER A 119 39.19 -6.72 -16.99
C SER A 119 39.58 -6.97 -18.44
N LEU A 120 40.83 -6.66 -18.78
CA LEU A 120 41.45 -7.00 -20.05
C LEU A 120 42.51 -8.08 -19.78
N HIS A 121 42.22 -9.29 -20.25
CA HIS A 121 43.09 -10.45 -20.12
C HIS A 121 43.78 -10.76 -21.44
N SER A 122 45.11 -10.75 -21.43
CA SER A 122 45.99 -11.18 -22.52
C SER A 122 46.82 -12.39 -22.04
N ARG A 123 47.56 -13.03 -22.96
CA ARG A 123 48.41 -14.17 -22.60
C ARG A 123 49.49 -13.84 -21.57
N GLU A 124 50.00 -12.61 -21.59
CA GLU A 124 51.14 -12.18 -20.75
C GLU A 124 50.69 -11.50 -19.44
N ASN A 125 49.49 -10.91 -19.40
CA ASN A 125 49.01 -10.16 -18.24
C ASN A 125 47.50 -9.95 -18.22
N THR A 126 46.99 -9.61 -17.03
CA THR A 126 45.62 -9.14 -16.81
C THR A 126 45.65 -7.73 -16.22
N ARG A 127 44.84 -6.83 -16.77
CA ARG A 127 44.70 -5.46 -16.26
C ARG A 127 43.25 -5.19 -15.86
N PHE A 128 43.07 -4.54 -14.72
CA PHE A 128 41.76 -4.11 -14.23
C PHE A 128 41.66 -2.59 -14.29
N TYR A 129 40.56 -2.11 -14.85
CA TYR A 129 40.16 -0.71 -14.83
C TYR A 129 38.89 -0.60 -14.00
N VAL A 130 38.89 0.30 -13.02
CA VAL A 130 37.74 0.56 -12.17
C VAL A 130 37.34 2.02 -12.38
N LYS A 131 36.07 2.24 -12.70
CA LYS A 131 35.50 3.57 -12.90
C LYS A 131 34.29 3.75 -11.99
N SER A 132 34.29 4.84 -11.23
CA SER A 132 33.15 5.29 -10.43
C SER A 132 32.07 5.86 -11.36
N VAL A 133 30.82 5.46 -11.16
CA VAL A 133 29.67 5.91 -11.95
C VAL A 133 28.69 6.64 -11.04
N LYS A 134 28.18 7.79 -11.48
CA LYS A 134 27.12 8.54 -10.83
C LYS A 134 26.07 8.95 -11.84
N GLY A 135 24.82 8.56 -11.60
CA GLY A 135 23.71 8.84 -12.52
C GLY A 135 23.95 8.31 -13.94
N GLY A 136 24.64 7.17 -14.07
CA GLY A 136 24.96 6.55 -15.36
C GLY A 136 26.17 7.15 -16.10
N VAL A 137 26.89 8.08 -15.49
CA VAL A 137 28.07 8.74 -16.08
C VAL A 137 29.32 8.47 -15.25
N GLY A 138 30.47 8.25 -15.88
CA GLY A 138 31.75 8.09 -15.20
C GLY A 138 32.24 9.41 -14.59
N ILE A 139 32.66 9.39 -13.32
CA ILE A 139 33.09 10.60 -12.58
C ILE A 139 34.56 10.94 -12.90
N ASP A 140 35.46 9.99 -12.67
CA ASP A 140 36.91 10.22 -12.79
C ASP A 140 37.39 10.08 -14.25
N HIS A 141 36.77 9.14 -14.97
CA HIS A 141 37.08 8.85 -16.36
C HIS A 141 35.81 8.54 -17.14
N PRO A 142 35.73 8.96 -18.41
CA PRO A 142 34.59 8.63 -19.25
C PRO A 142 34.47 7.12 -19.44
N LEU A 143 33.23 6.64 -19.45
CA LEU A 143 32.92 5.27 -19.81
C LEU A 143 33.14 5.09 -21.32
N SER A 144 33.69 3.94 -21.70
CA SER A 144 33.74 3.54 -23.10
C SER A 144 32.34 3.26 -23.64
N ALA A 145 32.17 3.26 -24.96
CA ALA A 145 30.88 2.98 -25.58
C ALA A 145 30.30 1.60 -25.16
N GLU A 146 31.16 0.60 -24.99
CA GLU A 146 30.75 -0.74 -24.54
C GLU A 146 30.37 -0.76 -23.05
N GLU A 147 31.12 -0.07 -22.18
CA GLU A 147 30.78 0.09 -20.77
C GLU A 147 29.44 0.81 -20.60
N GLN A 148 29.25 1.93 -21.31
CA GLN A 148 28.00 2.70 -21.29
C GLN A 148 26.81 1.86 -21.77
N LYS A 149 26.99 1.14 -22.89
CA LYS A 149 25.96 0.25 -23.43
C LYS A 149 25.60 -0.87 -22.47
N LEU A 150 26.55 -1.37 -21.69
CA LEU A 150 26.30 -2.41 -20.70
C LEU A 150 25.44 -1.88 -19.55
N ILE A 151 25.82 -0.75 -18.95
CA ILE A 151 25.11 -0.22 -17.77
C ILE A 151 23.72 0.35 -18.09
N ASN A 152 23.48 0.71 -19.36
CA ASN A 152 22.15 1.11 -19.83
C ASN A 152 21.19 -0.07 -19.99
N ARG A 153 21.69 -1.31 -20.00
CA ARG A 153 20.82 -2.48 -19.89
C ARG A 153 20.33 -2.55 -18.45
N LYS A 154 19.06 -2.91 -18.28
CA LYS A 154 18.57 -3.31 -16.96
C LYS A 154 18.95 -4.77 -16.75
N ALA A 155 19.54 -5.10 -15.60
CA ALA A 155 19.65 -6.48 -15.14
C ALA A 155 18.23 -7.08 -15.11
N LYS A 156 18.13 -8.35 -15.54
CA LYS A 156 16.87 -9.07 -15.68
C LYS A 156 16.45 -9.67 -14.35
#